data_AF-A0A840F045-F1
#
_entry.id   AF-A0A840F045-F1
#
_cell.length_a   1.000
_cell.length_b   1.000
_cell.length_c   1.000
_cell.angle_alpha   90.00
_cell.angle_beta   90.00
_cell.angle_gamma   90.00
#
_symmetry.space_group_name_H-M   'P 1'
#
loop_
_entity.id
_entity.type
_entity.pdbx_description
1 polymer ?
#
loop_
_entity_poly.entity_id
_entity_poly.type
_entity_poly.pdbx_seq_one_letter_code
_entity_poly.pdbx_strand_id
1 'polypeptide(L)'
;MGLMLWWRTKRMKDPVLGKFTVDVCPTPASGGGDIPSISYSALILGVVSAPDVPPKKVRHHCSVPVKKYPKSGQNLPVIVDRADPTRLAIRWDEVSKRPKPFADYA
;
A
#
# COMPACT_ATOMS: atom_id res chain seq x y z
N MET A 1 2.71 -13.76 -8.52
CA MET A 1 1.68 -13.14 -7.66
C MET A 1 1.75 -13.80 -6.29
N GLY A 2 1.92 -13.04 -5.20
CA GLY A 2 2.02 -13.61 -3.85
C GLY A 2 0.71 -14.22 -3.35
N LEU A 3 0.80 -15.30 -2.56
CA LEU A 3 -0.34 -16.06 -2.03
C LEU A 3 -1.38 -15.17 -1.32
N MET A 4 -0.95 -14.23 -0.47
CA MET A 4 -1.87 -13.31 0.23
C MET A 4 -2.67 -12.38 -0.69
N LEU A 5 -2.08 -11.91 -1.80
CA LEU A 5 -2.78 -11.07 -2.77
C LEU A 5 -3.86 -11.88 -3.49
N TRP A 6 -3.56 -13.13 -3.83
CA TRP A 6 -4.52 -14.05 -4.42
C TRP A 6 -5.70 -14.33 -3.48
N TRP A 7 -5.45 -14.56 -2.18
CA TRP A 7 -6.52 -14.75 -1.20
C TRP A 7 -7.41 -13.52 -1.02
N ARG A 8 -6.84 -12.30 -1.01
CA ARG A 8 -7.64 -11.06 -0.90
C ARG A 8 -8.49 -10.81 -2.14
N THR A 9 -7.92 -11.02 -3.33
CA THR A 9 -8.64 -10.84 -4.60
C THR A 9 -9.76 -11.86 -4.79
N LYS A 10 -9.57 -13.12 -4.36
CA LYS A 10 -10.62 -14.13 -4.38
C LYS A 10 -11.86 -13.79 -3.54
N ARG A 11 -11.74 -12.87 -2.57
CA ARG A 11 -12.87 -12.40 -1.73
C ARG A 11 -13.54 -11.13 -2.26
N MET A 12 -13.07 -10.59 -3.38
CA MET A 12 -13.67 -9.42 -4.06
C MET A 12 -14.73 -9.89 -5.05
N LYS A 13 -15.77 -9.07 -5.25
CA LYS A 13 -16.85 -9.37 -6.18
C LYS A 13 -16.49 -9.02 -7.62
N ASP A 14 -15.90 -7.85 -7.84
CA ASP A 14 -15.47 -7.38 -9.16
C ASP A 14 -14.07 -6.74 -9.07
N PRO A 15 -12.99 -7.55 -9.03
CA PRO A 15 -11.64 -7.05 -8.84
C PRO A 15 -11.11 -6.35 -10.10
N VAL A 16 -10.80 -5.06 -9.98
CA VAL A 16 -10.24 -4.23 -11.06
C VAL A 16 -8.91 -3.61 -10.67
N LEU A 17 -8.03 -3.38 -11.65
CA LEU A 17 -6.78 -2.67 -11.44
C LEU A 17 -7.04 -1.18 -11.19
N GLY A 18 -6.41 -0.64 -10.17
CA GLY A 18 -6.55 0.75 -9.76
C GLY A 18 -5.27 1.34 -9.19
N LYS A 19 -5.37 2.59 -8.75
CA LYS A 19 -4.33 3.33 -8.07
C LYS A 19 -4.84 3.79 -6.70
N PHE A 20 -3.94 3.78 -5.73
CA PHE A 20 -4.19 4.35 -4.41
C PHE A 20 -3.15 5.43 -4.14
N THR A 21 -3.60 6.68 -4.17
CA THR A 21 -2.77 7.86 -3.89
C THR A 21 -2.72 8.06 -2.39
N VAL A 22 -1.53 7.94 -1.81
CA VAL A 22 -1.34 7.99 -0.36
C VAL A 22 -1.38 9.44 0.12
N ASP A 23 -2.27 9.76 1.04
CA ASP A 23 -2.26 11.05 1.75
C ASP A 23 -1.32 10.98 2.95
N VAL A 24 -1.47 9.94 3.77
CA VAL A 24 -0.72 9.74 5.01
C VAL A 24 -0.36 8.28 5.18
N CYS A 25 0.92 8.00 5.43
CA CYS A 25 1.39 6.72 5.92
C CYS A 25 2.26 6.96 7.16
N PRO A 26 1.90 6.44 8.34
CA PRO A 26 2.76 6.55 9.51
C PRO A 26 4.08 5.83 9.21
N THR A 27 5.18 6.57 9.39
CA THR A 27 6.52 6.00 9.34
C THR A 27 6.79 5.36 10.70
N PRO A 28 7.33 4.13 10.76
CA PRO A 28 7.77 3.57 12.02
C PRO A 28 8.84 4.47 12.65
N ALA A 29 8.82 4.63 13.98
CA ALA A 29 9.63 5.60 14.72
C ALA A 29 11.15 5.47 14.47
N SER A 30 11.62 4.26 14.16
CA SER A 30 12.98 4.00 13.66
C SER A 30 12.93 4.11 12.14
N GLY A 31 13.40 5.21 11.55
CA GLY A 31 13.29 5.55 10.13
C GLY A 31 13.89 4.52 9.15
N GLY A 32 13.23 3.37 8.98
CA GLY A 32 13.58 2.27 8.07
C GLY A 32 14.91 1.54 8.35
N GLY A 33 15.74 2.03 9.28
CA GLY A 33 17.08 1.52 9.54
C GLY A 33 17.14 0.29 10.45
N ASP A 34 16.37 0.30 11.55
CA ASP A 34 16.62 -0.60 12.70
C ASP A 34 15.42 -1.47 13.08
N ILE A 35 14.42 -1.60 12.20
CA ILE A 35 13.29 -2.49 12.45
C ILE A 35 13.76 -3.92 12.10
N PRO A 36 13.85 -4.86 13.06
CA PRO A 36 14.29 -6.23 12.78
C PRO A 36 13.28 -6.99 11.90
N SER A 37 12.05 -6.47 11.78
CA SER A 37 10.95 -7.08 11.04
C SER A 37 11.00 -6.74 9.54
N ILE A 38 10.65 -7.72 8.71
CA ILE A 38 10.51 -7.55 7.25
C ILE A 38 9.31 -6.68 6.85
N SER A 39 8.32 -6.55 7.73
CA SER A 39 7.09 -5.78 7.55
C SER A 39 6.54 -5.28 8.89
N TYR A 40 5.68 -4.27 8.84
CA TYR A 40 4.97 -3.73 10.00
C TYR A 40 3.50 -3.45 9.67
N SER A 41 2.63 -3.48 10.67
CA SER A 41 1.22 -3.12 10.48
C SER A 41 1.06 -1.60 10.44
N ALA A 42 0.35 -1.08 9.44
CA ALA A 42 0.10 0.34 9.29
C ALA A 42 -1.33 0.63 8.82
N LEU A 43 -1.86 1.78 9.25
CA LEU A 43 -3.05 2.38 8.66
C LEU A 43 -2.62 3.43 7.64
N ILE A 44 -2.91 3.19 6.36
CA ILE A 44 -2.61 4.12 5.28
C ILE A 44 -3.90 4.86 4.92
N LEU A 45 -3.84 6.19 4.84
CA LEU A 45 -4.91 7.05 4.37
C LEU A 45 -4.61 7.48 2.95
N GLY A 46 -5.63 7.53 2.10
CA GLY A 46 -5.46 7.97 0.72
C GLY A 46 -6.74 7.93 -0.09
N VAL A 47 -6.60 8.22 -1.38
CA VAL A 47 -7.68 8.20 -2.35
C VAL A 47 -7.47 7.02 -3.30
N VAL A 48 -8.49 6.17 -3.43
CA VAL A 48 -8.52 5.09 -4.42
C VAL A 48 -9.21 5.54 -5.70
N SER A 49 -8.67 5.14 -6.84
CA SER A 49 -9.18 5.45 -8.18
C SER A 49 -9.05 4.22 -9.07
N ALA A 50 -10.10 3.83 -9.79
CA ALA A 50 -10.09 2.72 -10.73
C ALA A 50 -11.12 2.95 -11.86
N PRO A 51 -11.06 2.21 -12.99
CA PRO A 51 -12.07 2.32 -14.05
C PRO A 51 -13.49 2.07 -13.52
N ASP A 52 -14.41 2.98 -13.83
CA ASP A 52 -15.81 2.97 -13.38
C ASP A 52 -15.98 3.03 -11.85
N VAL A 53 -14.94 3.44 -11.13
CA VAL A 53 -14.98 3.69 -9.68
C VAL A 53 -14.69 5.16 -9.42
N PRO A 54 -15.66 5.93 -8.91
CA PRO A 54 -15.40 7.33 -8.55
C PRO A 54 -14.31 7.42 -7.47
N PRO A 55 -13.40 8.41 -7.53
CA PRO A 55 -12.35 8.58 -6.54
C PRO A 55 -12.90 8.62 -5.12
N LYS A 56 -12.40 7.75 -4.24
CA LYS A 56 -12.92 7.59 -2.87
C LYS A 56 -11.80 7.64 -1.84
N LYS A 57 -11.98 8.42 -0.77
CA LYS A 57 -11.08 8.40 0.38
C LYS A 57 -11.26 7.10 1.17
N VAL A 58 -10.16 6.39 1.44
CA VAL A 58 -10.14 5.10 2.10
C VAL A 58 -9.09 5.07 3.21
N ARG A 59 -9.44 4.43 4.33
CA ARG A 59 -8.52 4.07 5.41
C ARG A 59 -8.17 2.59 5.24
N HIS A 60 -6.94 2.27 4.90
CA HIS A 60 -6.52 0.90 4.60
C HIS A 60 -5.55 0.37 5.65
N HIS A 61 -5.97 -0.63 6.43
CA HIS A 61 -5.11 -1.33 7.38
C HIS A 61 -4.41 -2.51 6.70
N CYS A 62 -3.07 -2.52 6.70
CA CYS A 62 -2.30 -3.57 6.03
C CYS A 62 -0.91 -3.79 6.64
N SER A 63 -0.31 -4.92 6.27
CA SER A 63 1.12 -5.16 6.51
C SER A 63 1.92 -4.51 5.39
N VAL A 64 2.79 -3.57 5.77
CA VAL A 64 3.64 -2.79 4.87
C VAL A 64 5.06 -3.35 4.95
N PRO A 65 5.69 -3.73 3.82
CA PRO A 65 7.09 -4.13 3.82
C PRO A 65 7.98 -2.95 4.20
N VAL A 66 8.91 -3.14 5.15
CA VAL A 66 9.77 -2.04 5.65
C VAL A 66 10.58 -1.38 4.53
N LYS A 67 10.99 -2.13 3.51
CA LYS A 67 11.74 -1.60 2.36
C LYS A 67 10.88 -0.90 1.31
N LYS A 68 9.54 -0.90 1.46
CA LYS A 68 8.57 -0.40 0.47
C LYS A 68 7.53 0.55 1.08
N TYR A 69 7.78 1.06 2.29
CA TYR A 69 6.85 1.98 2.93
C TYR A 69 6.59 3.21 2.03
N PRO A 70 5.32 3.56 1.80
CA PRO A 70 4.97 4.58 0.85
C PRO A 70 5.22 5.99 1.39
N LYS A 71 5.53 6.92 0.49
CA LYS A 71 5.54 8.36 0.79
C LYS A 71 4.14 8.96 0.57
N SER A 72 3.82 10.02 1.31
CA SER A 72 2.69 10.88 0.96
C SER A 72 2.82 11.40 -0.48
N GLY A 73 1.70 11.46 -1.19
CA GLY A 73 1.61 11.74 -2.62
C GLY A 73 1.95 10.56 -3.54
N GLN A 74 2.47 9.44 -3.03
CA GLN A 74 2.85 8.30 -3.86
C GLN A 74 1.61 7.54 -4.35
N ASN A 75 1.62 7.18 -5.64
CA ASN A 75 0.63 6.28 -6.23
C ASN A 75 1.06 4.82 -6.05
N LEU A 76 0.22 4.04 -5.37
CA LEU A 76 0.42 2.60 -5.20
C LEU A 76 -0.46 1.81 -6.18
N PRO A 77 0.09 0.79 -6.85
CA PRO A 77 -0.70 -0.14 -7.63
C PRO A 77 -1.58 -0.99 -6.70
N VAL A 78 -2.88 -0.99 -6.96
CA VAL A 78 -3.87 -1.73 -6.16
C VAL A 78 -4.81 -2.54 -7.05
N ILE A 79 -5.39 -3.58 -6.47
CA ILE A 79 -6.62 -4.20 -6.99
C ILE A 79 -7.75 -3.74 -6.08
N VAL A 80 -8.83 -3.25 -6.67
CA VAL A 80 -9.98 -2.66 -5.99
C VAL A 80 -11.20 -3.48 -6.34
N ASP A 81 -12.06 -3.77 -5.37
CA ASP A 81 -13.39 -4.31 -5.68
C ASP A 81 -14.28 -3.18 -6.20
N ARG A 82 -14.66 -3.21 -7.47
CA ARG A 82 -15.54 -2.19 -8.06
C ARG A 82 -16.90 -2.15 -7.34
N ALA A 83 -17.38 -3.28 -6.83
CA ALA A 83 -18.63 -3.36 -6.07
C ALA A 83 -18.52 -2.77 -4.65
N ASP A 84 -17.31 -2.70 -4.09
CA ASP A 84 -17.02 -2.10 -2.78
C ASP A 84 -15.61 -1.49 -2.76
N PRO A 85 -15.46 -0.20 -3.14
CA PRO A 85 -14.14 0.44 -3.26
C PRO A 85 -13.35 0.57 -1.95
N THR A 86 -13.94 0.22 -0.80
CA THR A 86 -13.20 0.13 0.47
C THR A 86 -12.36 -1.14 0.58
N ARG A 87 -12.69 -2.16 -0.22
CA ARG A 87 -11.93 -3.41 -0.34
C ARG A 87 -10.88 -3.26 -1.42
N LEU A 88 -9.64 -3.11 -0.99
CA LEU A 88 -8.50 -3.04 -1.88
C LEU A 88 -7.34 -3.90 -1.40
N ALA A 89 -6.46 -4.26 -2.33
CA ALA A 89 -5.23 -4.98 -2.06
C ALA A 89 -4.06 -4.33 -2.80
N ILE A 90 -3.02 -3.94 -2.05
CA ILE A 90 -1.82 -3.32 -2.60
C ILE A 90 -0.93 -4.38 -3.25
N ARG A 91 -0.50 -4.12 -4.48
CA ARG A 91 0.43 -4.98 -5.23
C ARG A 91 1.87 -4.63 -4.85
N TRP A 92 2.26 -5.02 -3.64
CA TRP A 92 3.59 -4.69 -3.08
C TRP A 92 4.74 -5.14 -3.97
N ASP A 93 4.61 -6.20 -4.76
CA ASP A 93 5.62 -6.66 -5.71
C ASP A 93 6.01 -5.59 -6.74
N GLU A 94 5.06 -4.76 -7.18
CA GLU A 94 5.25 -3.67 -8.14
C GLU A 94 5.63 -2.34 -7.48
N VAL A 95 5.53 -2.24 -6.15
CA VAL A 95 5.97 -1.05 -5.42
C VAL A 95 7.50 -1.06 -5.39
N SER A 96 8.10 -0.02 -5.97
CA SER A 96 9.55 0.18 -5.95
C SER A 96 10.09 0.19 -4.52
N LYS A 97 11.22 -0.47 -4.31
CA LYS A 97 11.94 -0.42 -3.04
C LYS A 97 12.39 1.03 -2.81
N ARG A 98 12.24 1.52 -1.58
CA ARG A 98 12.86 2.77 -1.19
C ARG A 98 14.37 2.54 -1.10
N PRO A 99 15.21 3.42 -1.68
CA PRO A 99 16.63 3.40 -1.37
C PRO A 99 16.80 3.64 0.14
N LYS A 100 17.77 2.94 0.75
CA LYS A 100 18.12 3.14 2.16
C LYS A 100 18.40 4.63 2.36
N PRO A 101 17.84 5.32 3.38
CA PRO A 101 18.28 6.67 3.70
C PRO A 101 19.81 6.63 3.84
N PHE A 102 20.47 7.55 3.16
CA PHE A 102 21.92 7.68 3.12
C PHE A 102 22.44 7.71 4.57
N ALA A 103 23.15 6.67 4.98
CA ALA A 103 23.87 6.64 6.25
C ALA A 103 25.20 7.35 6.00
N ASP A 104 25.17 8.68 5.97
CA ASP A 104 26.37 9.51 5.83
C ASP A 104 26.14 10.85 6.55
N TYR A 105 26.04 10.77 7.87
CA TYR A 105 26.47 11.84 8.75
C TYR A 105 27.39 11.18 9.77
N ALA A 106 28.65 11.02 9.35
CA ALA A 106 29.79 10.83 10.24
C ALA A 106 30.18 12.18 10.85
#